data_AF-A0A8J7TZF2-F1
#
_entry.id   AF-A0A8J7TZF2-F1
#
_cell.length_a   1.000
_cell.length_b   1.000
_cell.length_c   1.000
_cell.angle_alpha   90.00
_cell.angle_beta   90.00
_cell.angle_gamma   90.00
#
_symmetry.space_group_name_H-M   'P 1'
#
loop_
_entity.id
_entity.type
_entity.pdbx_description
1 polymer ?
#
loop_
_entity_poly.entity_id
_entity_poly.type
_entity_poly.pdbx_seq_one_letter_code
_entity_poly.pdbx_strand_id
1 'polypeptide(L)'
;MRPGIAFLGGLVLVGLFALRADHFARTTSQTFDEGAHLAAGVSYWRTGDFRLNPEHPPLLKLLWAIPVVVRDDVHFDPDPDAWEHKDHWRVADGFLYDGEADHFELLLAARRVNIALGAALVALLGWWAHRLWGPGAGLLACALAATDPNLAAFAALLSMDLGLALFATAAAYALWEYGDTDVSGWFYLAGLCLGLSLATKFTGVLTAAALAAGTAVFAAAGGQLTIPYRPPAHTAGGRLSAALSAFIRLGLVAAVVVVAAYAGR
;
A
#
# COMPACT_ATOMS: atom_id res chain seq x y z
N MET A 1 23.51 -20.34 -8.99
CA MET A 1 22.33 -21.00 -8.39
C MET A 1 21.32 -21.27 -9.50
N ARG A 2 20.65 -22.43 -9.54
CA ARG A 2 19.62 -22.69 -10.57
C ARG A 2 18.42 -21.75 -10.35
N PRO A 3 17.88 -21.08 -11.39
CA PRO A 3 16.81 -20.10 -11.24
C PRO A 3 15.56 -20.66 -10.55
N GLY A 4 15.21 -21.92 -10.81
CA GLY A 4 14.09 -22.58 -10.13
C GLY A 4 14.27 -22.74 -8.61
N ILE A 5 15.50 -22.95 -8.14
CA ILE A 5 15.78 -23.06 -6.69
C ILE A 5 15.64 -21.69 -6.02
N ALA A 6 16.06 -20.62 -6.70
CA ALA A 6 15.90 -19.24 -6.21
C ALA A 6 14.43 -18.88 -6.02
N PHE A 7 13.63 -19.17 -7.03
CA PHE A 7 12.23 -18.86 -7.03
C PHE A 7 11.48 -19.61 -5.91
N LEU A 8 11.71 -20.92 -5.78
CA LEU A 8 11.14 -21.72 -4.70
C LEU A 8 11.57 -21.23 -3.32
N GLY A 9 12.86 -20.90 -3.16
CA GLY A 9 13.37 -20.32 -1.90
C GLY A 9 12.68 -19.00 -1.55
N GLY A 10 12.45 -18.13 -2.53
CA GLY A 10 11.72 -16.88 -2.36
C GLY A 10 10.28 -17.11 -1.92
N LEU A 11 9.56 -18.03 -2.57
CA LEU A 11 8.18 -18.38 -2.19
C LEU A 11 8.09 -18.94 -0.77
N VAL A 12 9.04 -19.79 -0.37
CA VAL A 12 9.10 -20.32 0.99
C VAL A 12 9.30 -19.19 2.00
N LEU A 13 10.21 -18.24 1.73
CA LEU A 13 10.45 -17.10 2.63
C LEU A 13 9.24 -16.18 2.77
N VAL A 14 8.54 -15.88 1.66
CA VAL A 14 7.29 -15.11 1.68
C VAL A 14 6.19 -15.85 2.45
N GLY A 15 6.07 -17.16 2.26
CA GLY A 15 5.13 -18.00 3.02
C GLY A 15 5.46 -18.01 4.52
N LEU A 16 6.73 -18.14 4.89
CA LEU A 16 7.17 -18.08 6.29
C LEU A 16 6.88 -16.72 6.93
N PHE A 17 7.08 -15.62 6.20
CA PHE A 17 6.68 -14.29 6.65
C PHE A 17 5.19 -14.22 6.96
N ALA A 18 4.35 -14.66 6.02
CA ALA A 18 2.89 -14.63 6.18
C ALA A 18 2.43 -15.50 7.37
N LEU A 19 3.00 -16.69 7.53
CA LEU A 19 2.71 -17.57 8.67
C LEU A 19 3.10 -16.95 10.01
N ARG A 20 4.27 -16.28 10.08
CA ARG A 20 4.71 -15.58 11.28
C ARG A 20 3.78 -14.40 11.61
N ALA A 21 3.41 -13.61 10.61
CA ALA A 21 2.53 -12.46 10.81
C ALA A 21 1.11 -12.92 11.20
N ASP A 22 0.58 -14.00 10.62
CA ASP A 22 -0.71 -14.58 11.01
C ASP A 22 -0.66 -15.16 12.44
N HIS A 23 0.45 -15.81 12.82
CA HIS A 23 0.65 -16.25 14.20
C HIS A 23 0.64 -15.06 15.18
N PHE A 24 1.34 -13.96 14.85
CA PHE A 24 1.31 -12.75 15.65
C PHE A 24 -0.12 -12.20 15.75
N ALA A 25 -0.82 -12.07 14.61
CA ALA A 25 -2.19 -11.57 14.55
C ALA A 25 -3.19 -12.39 15.38
N ARG A 26 -2.94 -13.70 15.57
CA ARG A 26 -3.80 -14.57 16.40
C ARG A 26 -3.47 -14.56 17.89
N THR A 27 -2.26 -14.14 18.25
CA THR A 27 -1.75 -14.24 19.63
C THR A 27 -1.71 -12.89 20.34
N THR A 28 -2.11 -11.81 19.67
CA THR A 28 -2.14 -10.47 20.21
C THR A 28 -3.56 -9.88 20.20
N SER A 29 -3.87 -9.12 21.24
CA SER A 29 -5.08 -8.30 21.31
C SER A 29 -5.05 -7.17 20.28
N GLN A 30 -6.17 -6.49 20.09
CA GLN A 30 -6.20 -5.28 19.28
C GLN A 30 -5.42 -4.13 19.92
N THR A 31 -4.85 -3.31 19.06
CA THR A 31 -4.37 -1.97 19.41
C THR A 31 -5.49 -0.95 19.19
N PHE A 32 -5.31 0.23 19.76
CA PHE A 32 -6.34 1.28 19.83
C PHE A 32 -6.93 1.68 18.48
N ASP A 33 -6.10 1.79 17.45
CA ASP A 33 -6.53 2.31 16.14
C ASP A 33 -7.17 1.24 15.24
N GLU A 34 -7.03 -0.05 15.54
CA GLU A 34 -7.47 -1.12 14.62
C GLU A 34 -8.98 -1.18 14.48
N GLY A 35 -9.69 -1.15 15.62
CA GLY A 35 -11.14 -1.10 15.62
C GLY A 35 -11.65 0.14 14.91
N ALA A 36 -11.02 1.30 15.15
CA ALA A 36 -11.37 2.55 14.50
C ALA A 36 -11.20 2.52 12.97
N HIS A 37 -10.08 1.99 12.49
CA HIS A 37 -9.83 1.85 11.06
C HIS A 37 -10.78 0.86 10.40
N LEU A 38 -11.07 -0.26 11.07
CA LEU A 38 -12.00 -1.26 10.55
C LEU A 38 -13.45 -0.73 10.51
N ALA A 39 -13.93 -0.14 11.61
CA ALA A 39 -15.26 0.45 11.69
C ALA A 39 -15.43 1.60 10.68
N ALA A 40 -14.40 2.42 10.48
CA ALA A 40 -14.38 3.42 9.40
C ALA A 40 -14.48 2.78 8.02
N GLY A 41 -13.70 1.72 7.73
CA GLY A 41 -13.80 1.02 6.46
C GLY A 41 -15.20 0.46 6.18
N VAL A 42 -15.82 -0.15 7.20
CA VAL A 42 -17.20 -0.67 7.12
C VAL A 42 -18.19 0.46 6.90
N SER A 43 -18.10 1.56 7.65
CA SER A 43 -19.00 2.70 7.49
C SER A 43 -18.91 3.31 6.09
N TYR A 44 -17.71 3.40 5.52
CA TYR A 44 -17.50 3.95 4.18
C TYR A 44 -18.19 3.09 3.11
N TRP A 45 -18.05 1.77 3.20
CA TRP A 45 -18.76 0.84 2.30
C TRP A 45 -20.29 0.87 2.45
N ARG A 46 -20.80 1.06 3.68
CA ARG A 46 -22.23 0.99 3.98
C ARG A 46 -22.97 2.31 3.71
N THR A 47 -22.29 3.44 3.86
CA THR A 47 -22.93 4.77 3.85
C THR A 47 -22.45 5.71 2.74
N GLY A 48 -21.29 5.44 2.13
CA GLY A 48 -20.61 6.39 1.24
C GLY A 48 -20.05 7.62 1.96
N ASP A 49 -20.12 7.67 3.30
CA ASP A 49 -19.75 8.82 4.10
C ASP A 49 -18.37 8.66 4.76
N PHE A 50 -17.40 9.42 4.29
CA PHE A 50 -16.00 9.34 4.74
C PHE A 50 -15.69 10.15 6.01
N ARG A 51 -16.71 10.59 6.78
CA ARG A 51 -16.52 11.47 7.94
C ARG A 51 -15.88 10.83 9.16
N LEU A 52 -16.01 9.51 9.33
CA LEU A 52 -15.77 8.87 10.64
C LEU A 52 -14.31 8.98 11.07
N ASN A 53 -13.35 8.58 10.23
CA ASN A 53 -11.92 8.72 10.53
C ASN A 53 -11.20 9.40 9.35
N PRO A 54 -11.17 10.76 9.32
CA PRO A 54 -10.58 11.53 8.21
C PRO A 54 -9.07 11.73 8.33
N GLU A 55 -8.43 11.21 9.39
CA GLU A 55 -7.00 11.35 9.68
C GLU A 55 -6.09 10.77 8.60
N HIS A 56 -6.60 9.77 7.89
CA HIS A 56 -5.93 9.09 6.79
C HIS A 56 -6.93 8.85 5.65
N PRO A 57 -6.48 8.95 4.38
CA PRO A 57 -7.31 8.63 3.24
C PRO A 57 -7.80 7.16 3.24
N PRO A 58 -8.85 6.83 2.47
CA PRO A 58 -9.70 5.69 2.79
C PRO A 58 -9.19 4.34 2.27
N LEU A 59 -8.17 4.30 1.43
CA LEU A 59 -7.84 3.11 0.63
C LEU A 59 -7.67 1.85 1.49
N LEU A 60 -6.81 1.90 2.51
CA LEU A 60 -6.55 0.72 3.34
C LEU A 60 -7.75 0.34 4.20
N LYS A 61 -8.47 1.32 4.73
CA LYS A 61 -9.71 1.08 5.50
C LYS A 61 -10.73 0.32 4.65
N LEU A 62 -10.92 0.75 3.40
CA LEU A 62 -11.79 0.08 2.45
C LEU A 62 -11.32 -1.35 2.17
N LEU A 63 -10.01 -1.57 1.93
CA LEU A 63 -9.45 -2.89 1.67
C LEU A 63 -9.60 -3.84 2.86
N TRP A 64 -9.27 -3.38 4.07
CA TRP A 64 -9.39 -4.17 5.30
C TRP A 64 -10.82 -4.54 5.64
N ALA A 65 -11.78 -3.68 5.28
CA ALA A 65 -13.20 -3.93 5.49
C ALA A 65 -13.83 -4.90 4.49
N ILE A 66 -13.21 -5.18 3.33
CA ILE A 66 -13.75 -6.11 2.30
C ILE A 66 -14.23 -7.44 2.90
N PRO A 67 -13.41 -8.21 3.64
CA PRO A 67 -13.85 -9.50 4.20
C PRO A 67 -14.93 -9.36 5.29
N VAL A 68 -15.13 -8.16 5.83
CA VAL A 68 -16.09 -7.89 6.90
C VAL A 68 -17.44 -7.45 6.33
N VAL A 69 -17.47 -6.59 5.33
CA VAL A 69 -18.73 -6.04 4.76
C VAL A 69 -19.53 -7.05 3.94
N VAL A 70 -18.88 -8.13 3.48
CA VAL A 70 -19.52 -9.23 2.75
C VAL A 70 -20.17 -10.26 3.68
N ARG A 71 -20.01 -10.13 5.00
CA ARG A 71 -20.63 -11.01 5.97
C ARG A 71 -22.06 -10.56 6.27
N ASP A 72 -22.96 -11.53 6.41
CA ASP A 72 -24.37 -11.28 6.70
C ASP A 72 -24.62 -10.95 8.18
N ASP A 73 -23.74 -11.41 9.08
CA ASP A 73 -23.80 -11.18 10.53
C ASP A 73 -23.17 -9.84 10.96
N VAL A 74 -22.78 -9.00 10.00
CA VAL A 74 -22.15 -7.70 10.25
C VAL A 74 -23.10 -6.57 9.87
N HIS A 75 -23.69 -5.97 10.91
CA HIS A 75 -24.51 -4.77 10.81
C HIS A 75 -23.71 -3.53 11.24
N PHE A 76 -24.01 -2.39 10.63
CA PHE A 76 -23.41 -1.11 10.99
C PHE A 76 -24.53 -0.15 11.39
N ASP A 77 -24.82 -0.11 12.69
CA ASP A 77 -25.82 0.75 13.32
C ASP A 77 -25.16 1.52 14.47
N PRO A 78 -24.40 2.59 14.17
CA PRO A 78 -23.62 3.31 15.17
C PRO A 78 -24.53 4.11 16.11
N ASP A 79 -24.08 4.31 17.34
CA ASP A 79 -24.69 5.28 18.26
C ASP A 79 -24.84 6.65 17.57
N PRO A 80 -26.06 7.23 17.48
CA PRO A 80 -26.29 8.44 16.70
C PRO A 80 -25.48 9.64 17.16
N ASP A 81 -25.26 9.77 18.47
CA ASP A 81 -24.49 10.87 19.07
C ASP A 81 -23.00 10.73 18.75
N ALA A 82 -22.44 9.52 18.87
CA ALA A 82 -21.08 9.21 18.47
C ALA A 82 -20.85 9.42 16.97
N TRP A 83 -21.82 9.03 16.13
CA TRP A 83 -21.76 9.22 14.68
C TRP A 83 -21.80 10.70 14.29
N GLU A 84 -22.70 11.49 14.89
CA GLU A 84 -22.83 12.92 14.62
C GLU A 84 -21.53 13.69 14.96
N HIS A 85 -20.94 13.37 16.11
CA HIS A 85 -19.71 13.99 16.59
C HIS A 85 -18.42 13.39 15.99
N LYS A 86 -18.55 12.39 15.10
CA LYS A 86 -17.42 11.68 14.47
C LYS A 86 -16.48 11.04 15.51
N ASP A 87 -17.04 10.58 16.63
CA ASP A 87 -16.33 9.82 17.65
C ASP A 87 -16.11 8.38 17.15
N HIS A 88 -15.09 8.27 16.31
CA HIS A 88 -14.67 7.01 15.71
C HIS A 88 -14.30 5.91 16.70
N TRP A 89 -13.92 6.23 17.94
CA TRP A 89 -13.52 5.20 18.90
C TRP A 89 -14.78 4.64 19.56
N ARG A 90 -15.71 5.49 19.99
CA ARG A 90 -17.00 5.03 20.51
C ARG A 90 -17.81 4.28 19.46
N VAL A 91 -17.78 4.72 18.20
CA VAL A 91 -18.38 3.97 17.09
C VAL A 91 -17.70 2.61 16.89
N ALA A 92 -16.38 2.56 16.98
CA ALA A 92 -15.64 1.30 16.83
C ALA A 92 -15.89 0.32 17.98
N ASP A 93 -15.94 0.82 19.21
CA ASP A 93 -16.22 0.00 20.39
C ASP A 93 -17.62 -0.63 20.28
N GLY A 94 -18.66 0.16 19.97
CA GLY A 94 -20.00 -0.38 19.76
C GLY A 94 -20.07 -1.35 18.58
N PHE A 95 -19.42 -1.02 17.46
CA PHE A 95 -19.38 -1.90 16.29
C PHE A 95 -18.73 -3.26 16.58
N LEU A 96 -17.62 -3.27 17.31
CA LEU A 96 -16.88 -4.51 17.59
C LEU A 96 -17.51 -5.32 18.72
N TYR A 97 -18.01 -4.67 19.78
CA TYR A 97 -18.32 -5.35 21.03
C TYR A 97 -19.82 -5.49 21.33
N ASP A 98 -20.69 -4.67 20.72
CA ASP A 98 -22.14 -4.78 20.91
C ASP A 98 -22.82 -5.61 19.80
N GLY A 99 -22.07 -5.96 18.75
CA GLY A 99 -22.55 -6.76 17.61
C GLY A 99 -22.62 -8.27 17.87
N GLU A 100 -23.28 -8.99 16.96
CA GLU A 100 -23.39 -10.45 17.01
C GLU A 100 -22.11 -11.17 16.55
N ALA A 101 -21.38 -10.56 15.61
CA ALA A 101 -20.16 -11.13 15.06
C ALA A 101 -19.00 -11.05 16.07
N ASP A 102 -18.23 -12.13 16.18
CA ASP A 102 -17.06 -12.17 17.04
C ASP A 102 -16.00 -11.14 16.61
N HIS A 103 -15.72 -10.19 17.50
CA HIS A 103 -14.77 -9.08 17.26
C HIS A 103 -13.38 -9.57 16.84
N PHE A 104 -12.90 -10.68 17.39
CA PHE A 104 -11.59 -11.23 17.07
C PHE A 104 -11.57 -11.80 15.66
N GLU A 105 -12.61 -12.50 15.23
CA GLU A 105 -12.75 -12.99 13.85
C GLU A 105 -12.86 -11.84 12.84
N LEU A 106 -13.58 -10.77 13.17
CA LEU A 106 -13.64 -9.56 12.32
C LEU A 106 -12.25 -8.95 12.12
N LEU A 107 -11.54 -8.70 13.21
CA LEU A 107 -10.20 -8.14 13.19
C LEU A 107 -9.20 -9.07 12.51
N LEU A 108 -9.26 -10.37 12.76
CA LEU A 108 -8.35 -11.34 12.16
C LEU A 108 -8.55 -11.42 10.64
N ALA A 109 -9.79 -11.37 10.15
CA ALA A 109 -10.08 -11.33 8.72
C ALA A 109 -9.49 -10.08 8.06
N ALA A 110 -9.64 -8.92 8.69
CA ALA A 110 -9.04 -7.66 8.23
C ALA A 110 -7.50 -7.70 8.28
N ARG A 111 -6.92 -8.20 9.37
CA ARG A 111 -5.46 -8.34 9.55
C ARG A 111 -4.85 -9.23 8.48
N ARG A 112 -5.52 -10.30 8.06
CA ARG A 112 -5.04 -11.16 6.94
C ARG A 112 -4.95 -10.43 5.61
N VAL A 113 -5.80 -9.44 5.36
CA VAL A 113 -5.64 -8.55 4.19
C VAL A 113 -4.34 -7.76 4.32
N ASN A 114 -4.04 -7.21 5.50
CA ASN A 114 -2.79 -6.49 5.71
C ASN A 114 -1.55 -7.40 5.64
N ILE A 115 -1.64 -8.64 6.15
CA ILE A 115 -0.59 -9.65 6.00
C ILE A 115 -0.31 -9.94 4.52
N ALA A 116 -1.34 -10.03 3.68
CA ALA A 116 -1.17 -10.21 2.24
C ALA A 116 -0.44 -9.04 1.59
N LEU A 117 -0.72 -7.80 2.01
CA LEU A 117 0.04 -6.62 1.57
C LEU A 117 1.51 -6.68 2.02
N GLY A 118 1.77 -7.10 3.27
CA GLY A 118 3.13 -7.32 3.77
C GLY A 118 3.89 -8.39 2.99
N ALA A 119 3.23 -9.51 2.67
CA ALA A 119 3.81 -10.58 1.86
C ALA A 119 4.15 -10.10 0.45
N ALA A 120 3.28 -9.26 -0.15
CA ALA A 120 3.56 -8.62 -1.43
C ALA A 120 4.77 -7.67 -1.37
N LEU A 121 4.94 -6.93 -0.26
CA LEU A 121 6.12 -6.08 -0.06
C LEU A 121 7.40 -6.92 0.04
N VAL A 122 7.40 -7.99 0.85
CA VAL A 122 8.56 -8.90 0.95
C VAL A 122 8.92 -9.49 -0.42
N ALA A 123 7.92 -9.94 -1.18
CA ALA A 123 8.12 -10.47 -2.52
C ALA A 123 8.71 -9.41 -3.48
N LEU A 124 8.20 -8.18 -3.42
CA LEU A 124 8.69 -7.07 -4.24
C LEU A 124 10.14 -6.70 -3.90
N LEU A 125 10.51 -6.64 -2.63
CA LEU A 125 11.88 -6.36 -2.19
C LEU A 125 12.85 -7.43 -2.70
N GLY A 126 12.49 -8.71 -2.54
CA GLY A 126 13.29 -9.81 -3.07
C GLY A 126 13.38 -9.82 -4.59
N TRP A 127 12.28 -9.54 -5.28
CA TRP A 127 12.25 -9.44 -6.73
C TRP A 127 13.13 -8.30 -7.25
N TRP A 128 13.02 -7.12 -6.64
CA TRP A 128 13.81 -5.96 -7.04
C TRP A 128 15.31 -6.20 -6.81
N ALA A 129 15.69 -6.76 -5.66
CA ALA A 129 17.07 -7.15 -5.37
C ALA A 129 17.57 -8.25 -6.32
N HIS A 130 16.70 -9.20 -6.70
CA HIS A 130 17.01 -10.22 -7.71
C HIS A 130 17.36 -9.58 -9.06
N ARG A 131 16.58 -8.57 -9.47
CA ARG A 131 16.81 -7.86 -10.73
C ARG A 131 18.09 -7.04 -10.73
N LEU A 132 18.46 -6.44 -9.60
CA LEU A 132 19.65 -5.60 -9.50
C LEU A 132 20.95 -6.40 -9.36
N TRP A 133 20.93 -7.51 -8.61
CA TRP A 133 22.16 -8.21 -8.20
C TRP A 133 22.08 -9.75 -8.33
N GLY A 134 21.03 -10.27 -8.96
CA GLY A 134 20.87 -11.69 -9.22
C GLY A 134 20.24 -12.49 -8.06
N PRO A 135 20.10 -13.82 -8.22
CA PRO A 135 19.27 -14.67 -7.36
C PRO A 135 19.70 -14.73 -5.89
N GLY A 136 21.00 -14.63 -5.60
CA GLY A 136 21.49 -14.64 -4.22
C GLY A 136 21.06 -13.41 -3.44
N ALA A 137 21.15 -12.22 -4.06
CA ALA A 137 20.72 -10.97 -3.45
C ALA A 137 19.20 -10.93 -3.25
N GLY A 138 18.42 -11.45 -4.21
CA GLY A 138 16.98 -11.56 -4.06
C GLY A 138 16.56 -12.44 -2.88
N LEU A 139 17.19 -13.60 -2.73
CA LEU A 139 16.95 -14.47 -1.57
C LEU A 139 17.39 -13.81 -0.25
N LEU A 140 18.54 -13.14 -0.24
CA LEU A 140 19.01 -12.44 0.96
C LEU A 140 18.05 -11.32 1.35
N ALA A 141 17.58 -10.51 0.41
CA ALA A 141 16.60 -9.46 0.66
C ALA A 141 15.27 -10.04 1.17
N CYS A 142 14.76 -11.11 0.55
CA CYS A 142 13.59 -11.83 1.07
C CYS A 142 13.82 -12.33 2.49
N ALA A 143 14.98 -12.92 2.79
CA ALA A 143 15.28 -13.48 4.10
C ALA A 143 15.34 -12.39 5.18
N LEU A 144 16.02 -11.27 4.89
CA LEU A 144 16.08 -10.12 5.79
C LEU A 144 14.68 -9.56 6.04
N ALA A 145 13.89 -9.32 4.99
CA ALA A 145 12.54 -8.78 5.13
C ALA A 145 11.57 -9.76 5.82
N ALA A 146 11.65 -11.06 5.51
CA ALA A 146 10.80 -12.10 6.12
C ALA A 146 11.11 -12.33 7.61
N THR A 147 12.35 -12.07 8.03
CA THR A 147 12.79 -12.25 9.43
C THR A 147 12.75 -10.96 10.24
N ASP A 148 12.52 -9.81 9.61
CA ASP A 148 12.37 -8.52 10.28
C ASP A 148 11.16 -8.51 11.23
N PRO A 149 11.36 -8.30 12.54
CA PRO A 149 10.27 -8.29 13.51
C PRO A 149 9.33 -7.09 13.35
N ASN A 150 9.81 -5.94 12.87
CA ASN A 150 8.98 -4.76 12.65
C ASN A 150 8.04 -4.98 11.47
N LEU A 151 8.54 -5.52 10.35
CA LEU A 151 7.68 -5.83 9.20
C LEU A 151 6.59 -6.85 9.57
N ALA A 152 6.94 -7.88 10.33
CA ALA A 152 5.96 -8.85 10.79
C ALA A 152 4.91 -8.23 11.74
N ALA A 153 5.33 -7.34 12.65
CA ALA A 153 4.43 -6.65 13.56
C ALA A 153 3.47 -5.70 12.82
N PHE A 154 3.98 -4.86 11.91
CA PHE A 154 3.15 -3.96 11.11
C PHE A 154 2.23 -4.72 10.13
N ALA A 155 2.64 -5.89 9.63
CA ALA A 155 1.79 -6.74 8.82
C ALA A 155 0.62 -7.35 9.59
N ALA A 156 0.81 -7.63 10.88
CA ALA A 156 -0.18 -8.25 11.73
C ALA A 156 -1.19 -7.27 12.36
N LEU A 157 -1.01 -5.96 12.18
CA LEU A 157 -1.88 -4.90 12.72
C LEU A 157 -2.51 -4.09 11.59
N LEU A 158 -3.68 -3.50 11.79
CA LEU A 158 -4.29 -2.59 10.82
C LEU A 158 -3.64 -1.20 10.83
N SER A 159 -2.35 -1.11 10.52
CA SER A 159 -1.62 0.17 10.39
C SER A 159 -1.48 0.62 8.95
N MET A 160 -1.54 1.95 8.74
CA MET A 160 -1.34 2.56 7.42
C MET A 160 0.07 2.40 6.87
N ASP A 161 1.06 2.16 7.74
CA ASP A 161 2.47 2.24 7.38
C ASP A 161 2.91 1.13 6.44
N LEU A 162 2.37 -0.08 6.59
CA LEU A 162 2.73 -1.22 5.75
C LEU A 162 2.25 -1.03 4.30
N GLY A 163 1.00 -0.62 4.12
CA GLY A 163 0.46 -0.33 2.79
C GLY A 163 1.17 0.86 2.14
N LEU A 164 1.49 1.90 2.92
CA LEU A 164 2.30 3.01 2.43
C LEU A 164 3.68 2.54 1.95
N ALA A 165 4.36 1.70 2.73
CA ALA A 165 5.66 1.12 2.35
C ALA A 165 5.54 0.31 1.05
N LEU A 166 4.54 -0.57 0.94
CA LEU A 166 4.28 -1.35 -0.28
C LEU A 166 4.09 -0.45 -1.50
N PHE A 167 3.15 0.50 -1.44
CA PHE A 167 2.82 1.31 -2.61
C PHE A 167 3.93 2.31 -2.97
N ALA A 168 4.65 2.84 -1.98
CA ALA A 168 5.83 3.67 -2.22
C ALA A 168 6.96 2.88 -2.89
N THR A 169 7.28 1.68 -2.40
CA THR A 169 8.28 0.80 -3.00
C THR A 169 7.85 0.36 -4.40
N ALA A 170 6.57 0.02 -4.61
CA ALA A 170 6.03 -0.35 -5.92
C ALA A 170 6.10 0.80 -6.93
N ALA A 171 5.81 2.03 -6.50
CA ALA A 171 5.95 3.22 -7.34
C ALA A 171 7.40 3.46 -7.76
N ALA A 172 8.34 3.32 -6.81
CA ALA A 172 9.77 3.45 -7.08
C ALA A 172 10.29 2.35 -8.02
N TYR A 173 9.90 1.10 -7.78
CA TYR A 173 10.25 -0.04 -8.62
C TYR A 173 9.71 0.13 -10.05
N ALA A 174 8.43 0.49 -10.21
CA ALA A 174 7.83 0.70 -11.51
C ALA A 174 8.48 1.87 -12.27
N LEU A 175 8.84 2.95 -11.58
CA LEU A 175 9.57 4.06 -12.20
C LEU A 175 10.99 3.64 -12.63
N TRP A 176 11.65 2.80 -11.82
CA TRP A 176 12.96 2.24 -12.15
C TRP A 176 12.89 1.31 -13.38
N GLU A 177 11.92 0.39 -13.43
CA GLU A 177 11.67 -0.48 -14.60
C GLU A 177 11.34 0.32 -15.85
N TYR A 178 10.59 1.42 -15.71
CA TYR A 178 10.32 2.32 -16.80
C TYR A 178 11.61 2.91 -17.38
N GLY A 179 12.53 3.37 -16.51
CA GLY A 179 13.83 3.89 -16.92
C GLY A 179 14.76 2.85 -17.56
N ASP A 180 14.61 1.57 -17.23
CA ASP A 180 15.41 0.47 -17.78
C ASP A 180 14.87 -0.04 -19.12
N THR A 181 13.55 -0.14 -19.26
CA THR A 181 12.90 -0.82 -20.40
C THR A 181 12.19 0.12 -21.39
N ASP A 182 11.95 1.38 -21.02
CA ASP A 182 11.17 2.37 -21.78
C ASP A 182 9.71 1.93 -22.10
N VAL A 183 9.21 0.87 -21.45
CA VAL A 183 7.84 0.36 -21.66
C VAL A 183 6.84 1.24 -20.91
N SER A 184 5.96 1.93 -21.66
CA SER A 184 5.00 2.89 -21.10
C SER A 184 4.07 2.34 -20.00
N GLY A 185 3.80 1.03 -20.00
CA GLY A 185 3.02 0.37 -18.95
C GLY A 185 3.60 0.60 -17.54
N TRP A 186 4.93 0.58 -17.39
CA TRP A 186 5.59 0.83 -16.11
C TRP A 186 5.43 2.27 -15.63
N PHE A 187 5.39 3.23 -16.55
CA PHE A 187 5.13 4.63 -16.21
C PHE A 187 3.72 4.81 -15.62
N TYR A 188 2.70 4.22 -16.25
CA TYR A 188 1.33 4.28 -15.73
C TYR A 188 1.19 3.50 -14.42
N LEU A 189 1.87 2.37 -14.27
CA LEU A 189 1.92 1.63 -13.02
C LEU A 189 2.58 2.44 -11.89
N ALA A 190 3.66 3.17 -12.18
CA ALA A 190 4.29 4.07 -11.21
C ALA A 190 3.33 5.17 -10.74
N GLY A 191 2.56 5.77 -11.67
CA GLY A 191 1.52 6.74 -11.35
C GLY A 191 0.38 6.13 -10.53
N LEU A 192 -0.04 4.92 -10.86
CA LEU A 192 -1.06 4.16 -10.12
C LEU A 192 -0.60 3.91 -8.68
N CYS A 193 0.60 3.35 -8.49
CA CYS A 193 1.16 3.08 -7.17
C CYS A 193 1.40 4.35 -6.36
N LEU A 194 1.81 5.45 -7.00
CA LEU A 194 1.90 6.75 -6.35
C LEU A 194 0.53 7.22 -5.85
N GLY A 195 -0.52 7.07 -6.66
CA GLY A 195 -1.89 7.34 -6.26
C GLY A 195 -2.36 6.49 -5.10
N LEU A 196 -2.03 5.18 -5.10
CA LEU A 196 -2.36 4.27 -3.99
C LEU A 196 -1.62 4.67 -2.70
N SER A 197 -0.36 5.10 -2.79
CA SER A 197 0.40 5.65 -1.66
C SER A 197 -0.28 6.89 -1.07
N LEU A 198 -0.66 7.85 -1.93
CA LEU A 198 -1.39 9.06 -1.52
C LEU A 198 -2.77 8.76 -0.94
N ALA A 199 -3.46 7.74 -1.45
CA ALA A 199 -4.76 7.30 -0.95
C ALA A 199 -4.66 6.45 0.33
N THR A 200 -3.46 6.09 0.77
CA THR A 200 -3.20 5.32 2.00
C THR A 200 -2.93 6.21 3.21
N LYS A 201 -2.00 7.17 3.09
CA LYS A 201 -1.60 8.05 4.20
C LYS A 201 -1.19 9.41 3.65
N PHE A 202 -1.51 10.51 4.33
CA PHE A 202 -1.13 11.85 3.86
C PHE A 202 0.38 12.05 3.72
N THR A 203 1.18 11.33 4.53
CA THR A 203 2.64 11.30 4.38
C THR A 203 3.10 10.65 3.08
N GLY A 204 2.22 10.03 2.28
CA GLY A 204 2.49 9.58 0.92
C GLY A 204 2.92 10.70 -0.03
N VAL A 205 2.70 11.98 0.32
CA VAL A 205 3.31 13.11 -0.41
C VAL A 205 4.84 13.03 -0.39
N LEU A 206 5.44 12.43 0.64
CA LEU A 206 6.88 12.17 0.69
C LEU A 206 7.32 11.15 -0.36
N THR A 207 6.45 10.22 -0.79
CA THR A 207 6.71 9.34 -1.93
C THR A 207 6.85 10.16 -3.21
N ALA A 208 5.94 11.11 -3.48
CA ALA A 208 6.03 11.98 -4.64
C ALA A 208 7.34 12.79 -4.64
N ALA A 209 7.71 13.35 -3.48
CA ALA A 209 8.96 14.09 -3.30
C ALA A 209 10.20 13.20 -3.53
N ALA A 210 10.20 11.97 -3.02
CA ALA A 210 11.28 11.02 -3.21
C ALA A 210 11.45 10.60 -4.68
N LEU A 211 10.35 10.35 -5.40
CA LEU A 211 10.41 10.03 -6.83
C LEU A 211 10.91 11.23 -7.65
N ALA A 212 10.47 12.44 -7.29
CA ALA A 212 10.97 13.69 -7.89
C ALA A 212 12.47 13.87 -7.69
N ALA A 213 12.95 13.72 -6.46
CA ALA A 213 14.38 13.77 -6.15
C ALA A 213 15.16 12.69 -6.90
N GLY A 214 14.70 11.44 -6.89
CA GLY A 214 15.35 10.32 -7.60
C GLY A 214 15.44 10.55 -9.11
N THR A 215 14.38 11.08 -9.72
CA THR A 215 14.37 11.41 -11.15
C THR A 215 15.27 12.60 -11.48
N ALA A 216 15.33 13.60 -10.60
CA ALA A 216 16.25 14.73 -10.76
C ALA A 216 17.71 14.27 -10.69
N VAL A 217 18.04 13.38 -9.75
CA VAL A 217 19.38 12.76 -9.65
C VAL A 217 19.69 11.93 -10.90
N PHE A 218 18.75 11.10 -11.37
CA PHE A 218 18.90 10.32 -12.59
C PHE A 218 19.16 11.20 -13.82
N ALA A 219 18.40 12.29 -13.98
CA ALA A 219 18.58 13.23 -15.07
C ALA A 219 19.92 13.99 -14.97
N ALA A 220 20.34 14.38 -13.76
CA ALA A 220 21.63 15.02 -13.52
C ALA A 220 22.81 14.09 -13.80
N ALA A 221 22.65 12.79 -13.57
CA ALA A 221 23.62 11.74 -13.91
C ALA A 221 23.67 11.42 -15.42
N GLY A 222 22.90 12.13 -16.26
CA GLY A 222 22.87 11.96 -17.71
C GLY A 222 21.78 11.02 -18.22
N GLY A 223 20.96 10.45 -17.33
CA GLY A 223 19.79 9.67 -17.68
C GLY A 223 18.74 10.49 -18.44
N GLN A 224 17.98 9.84 -19.32
CA GLN A 224 16.87 10.45 -20.02
C GLN A 224 15.60 9.66 -19.71
N LEU A 225 14.70 10.26 -18.93
CA LEU A 225 13.35 9.73 -18.83
C LEU A 225 12.61 10.15 -20.11
N THR A 226 12.40 9.21 -21.04
CA THR A 226 11.52 9.50 -22.17
C THR A 226 10.10 9.68 -21.64
N ILE A 227 9.31 10.56 -22.24
CA ILE A 227 7.88 10.61 -21.93
C ILE A 227 7.22 9.64 -22.91
N PRO A 228 6.24 8.82 -22.46
CA PRO A 228 5.50 7.98 -23.38
C PRO A 228 4.96 8.82 -24.55
N TYR A 229 5.29 8.38 -25.76
CA TYR A 229 4.86 9.00 -27.02
C TYR A 229 5.46 10.39 -27.33
N ARG A 230 6.58 10.79 -26.70
CA ARG A 230 7.32 12.02 -27.04
C ARG A 230 8.77 11.71 -27.42
N PRO A 231 9.32 12.29 -28.51
CA PRO A 231 10.72 12.09 -28.88
C PRO A 231 11.68 12.61 -27.78
N PRO A 232 12.87 12.01 -27.63
CA PRO A 232 13.85 12.41 -26.63
C PRO A 232 14.30 13.86 -26.80
N ALA A 233 14.52 14.56 -25.69
CA ALA A 233 15.08 15.90 -25.72
C ALA A 233 16.61 15.87 -25.63
N HIS A 234 17.29 16.48 -26.61
CA HIS A 234 18.75 16.52 -26.69
C HIS A 234 19.39 17.70 -25.93
N THR A 235 18.62 18.72 -25.58
CA THR A 235 19.11 19.90 -24.84
C THR A 235 18.82 19.79 -23.34
N ALA A 236 19.66 20.39 -22.49
CA ALA A 236 19.47 20.39 -21.03
C ALA A 236 18.11 20.99 -20.61
N GLY A 237 17.70 22.11 -21.22
CA GLY A 237 16.38 22.71 -20.99
C GLY A 237 15.22 21.82 -21.45
N GLY A 238 15.41 21.07 -22.55
CA GLY A 238 14.42 20.10 -23.02
C GLY A 238 14.28 18.89 -22.09
N ARG A 239 15.38 18.42 -21.48
CA ARG A 239 15.36 17.33 -20.48
C ARG A 239 14.61 17.73 -19.21
N LEU A 240 14.83 18.95 -18.71
CA LEU A 240 14.11 19.46 -17.55
C LEU A 240 12.61 19.62 -17.83
N SER A 241 12.25 20.18 -18.99
CA SER A 241 10.85 20.29 -19.42
C SER A 241 10.19 18.91 -19.58
N ALA A 242 10.93 17.92 -20.07
CA ALA A 242 10.44 16.55 -20.19
C ALA A 242 10.20 15.90 -18.81
N ALA A 243 11.16 16.03 -17.89
CA ALA A 243 11.01 15.54 -16.52
C ALA A 243 9.80 16.18 -15.82
N LEU A 244 9.64 17.50 -15.93
CA LEU A 244 8.48 18.20 -15.37
C LEU A 244 7.16 17.68 -15.96
N SER A 245 7.11 17.51 -17.28
CA SER A 245 5.92 16.98 -17.96
C SER A 245 5.61 15.53 -17.53
N ALA A 246 6.63 14.70 -17.29
CA ALA A 246 6.48 13.35 -16.78
C ALA A 246 5.86 13.37 -15.37
N PHE A 247 6.35 14.22 -14.47
CA PHE A 247 5.78 14.38 -13.13
C PHE A 247 4.34 14.86 -13.14
N ILE A 248 3.99 15.80 -14.01
CA ILE A 248 2.59 16.24 -14.16
C ILE A 248 1.71 15.07 -14.58
N ARG A 249 2.14 14.24 -15.55
CA ARG A 249 1.37 13.07 -15.98
C ARG A 249 1.25 12.00 -14.90
N LEU A 250 2.32 11.70 -14.16
CA LEU A 250 2.27 10.81 -12.99
C LEU A 250 1.30 11.34 -11.94
N GLY A 251 1.34 12.65 -11.67
CA GLY A 251 0.44 13.33 -10.75
C GLY A 251 -1.01 13.25 -11.18
N LEU A 252 -1.31 13.37 -12.48
CA LEU A 252 -2.67 13.21 -13.01
C LEU A 252 -3.19 11.77 -12.82
N VAL A 253 -2.37 10.76 -13.12
CA VAL A 253 -2.74 9.35 -12.86
C VAL A 253 -2.98 9.14 -11.38
N ALA A 254 -2.09 9.64 -10.53
CA ALA A 254 -2.22 9.53 -9.08
C ALA A 254 -3.48 10.23 -8.56
N ALA A 255 -3.82 11.41 -9.09
CA ALA A 255 -5.03 12.14 -8.73
C ALA A 255 -6.31 11.37 -9.08
N VAL A 256 -6.36 10.69 -10.24
CA VAL A 256 -7.48 9.83 -10.61
C VAL A 256 -7.66 8.69 -9.60
N VAL A 257 -6.57 8.08 -9.14
CA VAL A 257 -6.61 7.01 -8.14
C VAL A 257 -7.11 7.52 -6.78
N VAL A 258 -6.62 8.69 -6.35
CA VAL A 258 -7.09 9.32 -5.10
C VAL A 258 -8.58 9.62 -5.20
N VAL A 259 -9.04 10.26 -6.28
CA VAL A 259 -10.47 10.54 -6.49
C VAL A 259 -11.29 9.26 -6.51
N ALA A 260 -10.81 8.20 -7.20
CA ALA A 260 -11.49 6.91 -7.25
C ALA A 260 -11.63 6.26 -5.86
N ALA A 261 -10.65 6.43 -4.98
CA ALA A 261 -10.71 5.91 -3.61
C ALA A 261 -11.80 6.58 -2.76
N TYR A 262 -12.17 7.83 -3.07
CA TYR A 262 -13.28 8.55 -2.43
C TYR A 262 -14.60 8.46 -3.20
N ALA A 263 -14.58 7.97 -4.44
CA ALA A 263 -15.77 7.82 -5.28
C ALA A 263 -16.50 6.48 -5.07
N GLY A 264 -16.13 5.71 -4.04
CA GLY A 264 -16.71 4.42 -3.69
C GLY A 264 -18.15 4.54 -3.17
N ARG A 265 -19.08 4.72 -4.12
CA ARG A 265 -20.56 4.77 -4.05
C ARG A 265 -21.19 5.88 -3.23
#